data_AF-A0A0C3MC98-F1
#
_entry.id   AF-A0A0C3MC98-F1
#
_cell.length_a   1.000
_cell.length_b   1.000
_cell.length_c   1.000
_cell.angle_alpha   90.00
_cell.angle_beta   90.00
_cell.angle_gamma   90.00
#
_symmetry.space_group_name_H-M   'P 1'
#
loop_
_entity.id
_entity.type
_entity.pdbx_description
1 polymer ?
#
loop_
_entity_poly.entity_id
_entity_poly.type
_entity_poly.pdbx_seq_one_letter_code
_entity_poly.pdbx_strand_id
1 'polypeptide(L)'
;MTYTITFNELRRIKDMLPHGSMQKIADELGISTDTVRNYFGGDNYEEGSSAGIHLEQGPNGGIVVLDDTTILEKAKEMLEV
;
A
#
# COMPACT_ATOMS: atom_id res chain seq x y z
N MET A 1 2.94 -6.81 13.77
CA MET A 1 1.49 -7.08 13.89
C MET A 1 0.97 -7.19 12.47
N THR A 2 0.16 -8.21 12.16
CA THR A 2 -0.47 -8.33 10.84
C THR A 2 -1.72 -7.47 10.78
N TYR A 3 -1.90 -6.70 9.70
CA TYR A 3 -3.10 -5.89 9.48
C TYR A 3 -3.89 -6.41 8.29
N THR A 4 -5.19 -6.64 8.49
CA THR A 4 -6.08 -7.17 7.46
C THR A 4 -6.99 -6.06 6.95
N ILE A 5 -7.02 -5.90 5.63
CA ILE A 5 -7.81 -4.87 4.93
C ILE A 5 -8.33 -5.46 3.62
N THR A 6 -9.44 -4.96 3.08
CA THR A 6 -9.83 -5.36 1.71
C THR A 6 -8.98 -4.62 0.67
N PHE A 7 -8.79 -5.23 -0.49
CA PHE A 7 -8.07 -4.59 -1.60
C PHE A 7 -8.70 -3.26 -2.00
N ASN A 8 -10.04 -3.19 -2.05
CA ASN A 8 -10.75 -1.97 -2.37
C ASN A 8 -10.54 -0.85 -1.33
N GLU A 9 -10.47 -1.19 -0.03
CA GLU A 9 -10.16 -0.20 1.00
C GLU A 9 -8.72 0.29 0.88
N LEU A 10 -7.75 -0.60 0.63
CA LEU A 10 -6.37 -0.22 0.40
C LEU A 10 -6.22 0.71 -0.80
N ARG A 11 -6.93 0.41 -1.90
CA ARG A 11 -7.01 1.27 -3.09
C ARG A 11 -7.67 2.62 -2.78
N ARG A 12 -8.73 2.63 -1.97
CA ARG A 12 -9.42 3.87 -1.56
C ARG A 12 -8.48 4.80 -0.78
N ILE A 13 -7.67 4.26 0.12
CA ILE A 13 -6.65 5.04 0.84
C ILE A 13 -5.67 5.67 -0.15
N LYS A 14 -5.14 4.87 -1.08
CA LYS A 14 -4.28 5.38 -2.16
C LYS A 14 -4.95 6.50 -2.95
N ASP A 15 -6.21 6.33 -3.33
CA ASP A 15 -6.92 7.28 -4.17
C ASP A 15 -7.31 8.58 -3.40
N MET A 16 -7.28 8.55 -2.07
CA MET A 16 -7.45 9.74 -1.22
C MET A 16 -6.16 10.54 -1.03
N LEU A 17 -4.99 9.95 -1.31
CA LEU A 17 -3.70 10.61 -1.07
C LEU A 17 -3.51 11.85 -1.95
N PRO A 18 -2.98 12.96 -1.39
CA PRO A 18 -2.57 14.11 -2.17
C PRO A 18 -1.58 13.78 -3.29
N HIS A 19 -1.56 14.62 -4.33
CA HIS A 19 -0.57 14.48 -5.39
C HIS A 19 0.86 14.54 -4.83
N GLY A 20 1.71 13.59 -5.24
CA GLY A 20 3.09 13.49 -4.78
C GLY A 20 3.30 12.69 -3.48
N SER A 21 2.23 12.26 -2.80
CA SER A 21 2.34 11.47 -1.56
C SER A 21 3.18 10.20 -1.72
N MET A 22 3.06 9.50 -2.85
CA MET A 22 3.85 8.27 -3.09
C MET A 22 5.35 8.54 -3.09
N GLN A 23 5.79 9.64 -3.73
CA GLN A 23 7.19 10.05 -3.73
C GLN A 23 7.64 10.44 -2.33
N LYS A 24 6.80 11.21 -1.60
CA LYS A 24 7.12 11.63 -0.25
C LYS A 24 7.28 10.45 0.71
N ILE A 25 6.40 9.44 0.65
CA ILE A 25 6.51 8.21 1.44
C ILE A 25 7.80 7.47 1.07
N ALA A 26 8.11 7.36 -0.22
CA ALA A 26 9.32 6.69 -0.70
C ALA A 26 10.59 7.37 -0.17
N ASP A 27 10.65 8.70 -0.25
CA ASP A 27 11.77 9.52 0.24
C ASP A 27 11.94 9.39 1.76
N GLU A 28 10.84 9.41 2.52
CA GLU A 28 10.87 9.27 3.99
C GLU A 28 11.35 7.89 4.44
N LEU A 29 11.02 6.83 3.69
CA LEU A 29 11.37 5.46 4.02
C LEU A 29 12.68 4.99 3.35
N GLY A 30 13.26 5.79 2.46
CA GLY A 30 14.47 5.43 1.71
C GLY A 30 14.26 4.26 0.75
N ILE A 31 13.04 4.11 0.19
CA ILE A 31 12.67 3.06 -0.77
C ILE A 31 12.27 3.67 -2.12
N SER A 32 11.99 2.83 -3.12
CA SER A 32 11.54 3.34 -4.42
C SER A 32 10.05 3.69 -4.41
N THR A 33 9.67 4.69 -5.22
CA THR A 33 8.27 5.05 -5.44
C THR A 33 7.46 3.89 -6.04
N ASP A 34 8.11 3.00 -6.80
CA ASP A 34 7.49 1.79 -7.33
C ASP A 34 7.20 0.76 -6.23
N THR A 35 8.06 0.63 -5.20
CA THR A 35 7.76 -0.18 -4.02
C THR A 35 6.51 0.34 -3.31
N VAL A 36 6.37 1.66 -3.14
CA VAL A 36 5.17 2.28 -2.56
C VAL A 36 3.94 2.06 -3.45
N ARG A 37 4.08 2.20 -4.78
CA ARG A 37 2.98 1.96 -5.72
C ARG A 37 2.51 0.50 -5.68
N ASN A 38 3.46 -0.44 -5.67
CA ASN A 38 3.17 -1.88 -5.59
C ASN A 38 2.50 -2.23 -4.26
N TYR A 39 2.86 -1.54 -3.17
CA TYR A 39 2.20 -1.72 -1.87
C TYR A 39 0.69 -1.47 -1.93
N PHE A 40 0.23 -0.50 -2.71
CA PHE A 40 -1.21 -0.22 -2.89
C PHE A 40 -1.87 -1.01 -4.02
N GLY A 41 -1.25 -2.11 -4.47
CA GLY A 41 -1.82 -2.97 -5.51
C GLY A 41 -1.49 -2.53 -6.94
N GLY A 42 -0.28 -2.01 -7.18
CA GLY A 42 0.23 -1.73 -8.53
C GLY A 42 0.36 -2.97 -9.40
N ASP A 43 0.33 -2.81 -10.73
CA ASP A 43 0.26 -3.91 -11.70
C ASP A 43 1.62 -4.58 -12.02
N ASN A 44 2.74 -4.04 -11.54
CA ASN A 44 4.09 -4.53 -11.87
C ASN A 44 4.65 -5.42 -10.75
N TYR A 45 4.21 -6.67 -10.71
CA TYR A 45 4.76 -7.71 -9.83
C TYR A 45 5.98 -8.45 -10.43
N GLU A 46 6.54 -7.99 -11.56
CA GLU A 46 7.59 -8.73 -12.28
C GLU A 46 8.96 -8.76 -11.57
N GLU A 47 9.21 -7.93 -10.56
CA GLU A 47 10.45 -8.00 -9.76
C GLU A 47 10.17 -7.93 -8.25
N GLY A 48 10.00 -9.11 -7.63
CA GLY A 48 10.86 -9.50 -6.52
C GLY A 48 10.72 -8.80 -5.17
N SER A 49 9.69 -8.01 -4.90
CA SER A 49 9.33 -7.62 -3.53
C SER A 49 7.84 -7.41 -3.42
N SER A 50 7.11 -8.50 -3.15
CA SER A 50 5.87 -8.40 -2.40
C SER A 50 6.23 -7.67 -1.10
N ALA A 51 5.83 -6.42 -0.95
CA ALA A 51 6.09 -5.60 0.23
C ALA A 51 5.31 -6.13 1.47
N GLY A 52 5.44 -7.42 1.78
CA GLY A 52 4.71 -8.11 2.84
C GLY A 52 3.20 -8.22 2.60
N ILE A 53 2.77 -8.36 1.34
CA ILE A 53 1.36 -8.34 0.95
C ILE A 53 0.91 -9.72 0.49
N HIS A 54 -0.04 -10.31 1.22
CA HIS A 54 -0.74 -11.52 0.81
C HIS A 54 -2.15 -11.15 0.33
N LEU A 55 -2.47 -11.48 -0.93
CA LEU A 55 -3.77 -11.19 -1.55
C LEU A 55 -4.55 -12.51 -1.77
N GLU A 56 -5.73 -12.59 -1.17
CA GLU A 56 -6.71 -13.64 -1.44
C GLU A 56 -7.86 -13.10 -2.27
N GLN A 57 -8.16 -13.72 -3.42
CA GLN A 57 -9.25 -13.27 -4.29
C GLN A 57 -10.63 -13.44 -3.63
N GLY A 58 -11.51 -12.45 -3.80
CA GLY A 58 -12.85 -12.48 -3.23
C GLY A 58 -13.66 -11.21 -3.49
N PRO A 59 -14.88 -11.08 -2.92
CA PRO A 59 -15.66 -9.86 -2.97
C PRO A 59 -14.85 -8.65 -2.49
N ASN A 60 -15.11 -7.46 -3.04
CA ASN A 60 -14.35 -6.22 -2.77
C ASN A 60 -12.86 -6.27 -3.16
N GLY A 61 -12.53 -7.02 -4.21
CA GLY A 61 -11.16 -7.13 -4.72
C GLY A 61 -10.27 -8.10 -3.93
N GLY A 62 -10.80 -8.75 -2.90
CA GLY A 62 -10.07 -9.69 -2.08
C GLY A 62 -9.62 -9.15 -0.73
N ILE A 63 -9.09 -10.05 0.11
CA ILE A 63 -8.48 -9.70 1.40
C ILE A 63 -6.99 -9.51 1.18
N VAL A 64 -6.47 -8.43 1.73
CA VAL A 64 -5.05 -8.13 1.81
C VAL A 64 -4.60 -8.27 3.26
N VAL A 65 -3.59 -9.11 3.49
CA VAL A 65 -2.89 -9.18 4.78
C VAL A 65 -1.54 -8.49 4.61
N LEU A 66 -1.31 -7.47 5.43
CA LEU A 66 -0.09 -6.67 5.47
C LEU A 66 0.75 -7.11 6.67
N ASP A 67 1.94 -7.64 6.38
CA ASP A 67 2.93 -8.01 7.39
C ASP A 67 3.73 -6.80 7.88
N ASP A 68 3.87 -5.79 7.03
CA ASP A 68 4.47 -4.49 7.33
C ASP A 68 3.47 -3.38 6.96
N THR A 69 3.06 -2.59 7.94
CA THR A 69 2.10 -1.49 7.75
C THR A 69 2.78 -0.14 7.57
N THR A 70 4.11 -0.06 7.51
CA THR A 70 4.85 1.21 7.53
C THR A 70 4.38 2.17 6.44
N ILE A 71 4.16 1.69 5.21
CA ILE A 71 3.63 2.50 4.10
C ILE A 71 2.18 2.93 4.35
N LEU A 72 1.34 2.04 4.89
CA LEU A 72 -0.05 2.34 5.22
C LEU A 72 -0.16 3.39 6.32
N GLU A 73 0.64 3.29 7.38
CA GLU A 73 0.63 4.24 8.48
C GLU A 73 1.10 5.63 8.02
N LYS A 74 2.14 5.68 7.17
CA LYS A 74 2.56 6.94 6.53
C LYS A 74 1.47 7.56 5.66
N ALA A 75 0.72 6.75 4.92
CA ALA A 75 -0.41 7.23 4.14
C ALA A 75 -1.53 7.79 5.02
N LYS A 76 -1.85 7.10 6.14
CA LYS A 76 -2.85 7.57 7.12
C LYS A 76 -2.44 8.89 7.79
N GLU A 77 -1.17 9.03 8.17
CA GLU A 77 -0.61 10.28 8.71
C GLU A 77 -0.85 11.47 7.76
N MET A 78 -0.73 11.27 6.44
CA MET A 78 -0.98 12.32 5.43
C MET A 78 -2.47 12.66 5.25
N LEU A 79 -3.35 11.75 5.63
CA LEU A 79 -4.80 11.91 5.52
C LEU A 79 -5.46 12.39 6.82
N GLU A 80 -4.70 12.46 7.92
CA GLU A 80 -5.19 12.77 9.28
C GLU A 80 -6.31 11.81 9.75
N VAL A 81 -6.23 10.53 9.36
CA VAL A 81 -7.22 9.47 9.70
C VAL A 81 -6.61 8.28 10.42
#